data_AF-A0A925TKJ2-F1
#
_entry.id   AF-A0A925TKJ2-F1
#
_cell.length_a   1.000
_cell.length_b   1.000
_cell.length_c   1.000
_cell.angle_alpha   90.00
_cell.angle_beta   90.00
_cell.angle_gamma   90.00
#
_symmetry.space_group_name_H-M   'P 1'
#
loop_
_entity.id
_entity.type
_entity.pdbx_description
1 polymer ?
#
loop_
_entity_poly.entity_id
_entity_poly.type
_entity_poly.pdbx_seq_one_letter_code
_entity_poly.pdbx_strand_id
1 'polypeptide(L)'
;MSNFILSCGGTGGHLSPGIAVAEGLAARGHTATLLISQKKVDARLVEKYPHLRFVPIPGAPFAGDPAGFVRFVVSQTKGFFVSL
;
A
#
# COMPACT_ATOMS: atom_id res chain seq x y z
N MET A 1 2.22 -14.07 -18.63
CA MET A 1 2.32 -13.76 -17.19
C MET A 1 2.67 -12.29 -17.07
N SER A 2 1.90 -11.52 -16.29
CA SER A 2 2.08 -10.07 -16.16
C SER A 2 2.14 -9.70 -14.68
N ASN A 3 2.81 -8.59 -14.37
CA ASN A 3 2.97 -8.11 -13.01
C ASN A 3 2.16 -6.82 -12.83
N PHE A 4 1.29 -6.82 -11.82
CA PHE A 4 0.42 -5.70 -11.49
C PHE A 4 0.83 -5.05 -10.17
N ILE A 5 0.67 -3.73 -10.09
CA ILE A 5 0.84 -2.97 -8.86
C ILE A 5 -0.51 -2.35 -8.52
N LEU A 6 -1.02 -2.64 -7.33
CA LEU A 6 -2.30 -2.15 -6.84
C LEU A 6 -2.04 -1.18 -5.70
N SER A 7 -2.40 0.09 -5.87
CA SER A 7 -2.35 1.08 -4.79
C SER A 7 -3.67 1.05 -4.03
N CYS A 8 -3.72 0.29 -2.95
CA CYS A 8 -4.94 0.01 -2.20
C CYS A 8 -4.64 -0.03 -0.70
N GLY A 9 -5.02 1.02 0.03
CA GLY A 9 -4.79 1.13 1.47
C GLY A 9 -5.46 2.38 2.05
N GLY A 10 -5.15 2.67 3.32
CA GLY A 10 -5.51 3.94 3.97
C GLY A 10 -6.45 3.80 5.17
N THR A 11 -7.42 2.88 5.17
CA THR A 11 -8.30 2.56 6.32
C THR A 11 -8.97 1.18 6.17
N GLY A 12 -8.40 0.27 5.37
CA GLY A 12 -9.04 -1.02 5.02
C GLY A 12 -10.08 -0.98 3.89
N GLY A 13 -10.86 0.10 3.75
CA GLY A 13 -11.96 0.18 2.75
C GLY A 13 -11.54 -0.03 1.28
N HIS A 14 -10.32 0.39 0.92
CA HIS A 14 -9.73 0.15 -0.40
C HIS A 14 -8.85 -1.10 -0.44
N LEU A 15 -8.43 -1.62 0.71
CA LEU A 15 -7.55 -2.78 0.81
C LEU A 15 -8.30 -4.07 0.46
N SER A 16 -9.49 -4.26 1.01
CA SER A 16 -10.34 -5.44 0.73
C SER A 16 -10.65 -5.65 -0.76
N PRO A 17 -11.11 -4.63 -1.53
CA PRO A 17 -11.30 -4.80 -2.97
C PRO A 17 -9.97 -5.02 -3.71
N GLY A 18 -8.87 -4.40 -3.26
CA GLY A 18 -7.54 -4.66 -3.81
C GLY A 18 -7.09 -6.11 -3.66
N ILE A 19 -7.36 -6.71 -2.49
CA ILE A 19 -7.11 -8.14 -2.22
C ILE A 19 -7.94 -9.02 -3.18
N ALA A 20 -9.23 -8.75 -3.33
CA ALA A 20 -10.09 -9.53 -4.23
C ALA A 20 -9.60 -9.46 -5.69
N VAL A 21 -9.13 -8.29 -6.15
CA VAL A 21 -8.52 -8.15 -7.47
C VAL A 21 -7.21 -8.93 -7.57
N ALA A 22 -6.35 -8.86 -6.55
CA ALA A 22 -5.09 -9.60 -6.52
C ALA A 22 -5.28 -11.12 -6.60
N GLU A 23 -6.26 -11.66 -5.88
CA GLU A 23 -6.62 -13.09 -5.95
C GLU A 23 -7.18 -13.46 -7.32
N GLY A 24 -8.03 -12.62 -7.91
CA GLY A 24 -8.53 -12.81 -9.26
C GLY A 24 -7.44 -12.79 -10.33
N LEU A 25 -6.39 -11.97 -10.15
CA LEU A 25 -5.21 -11.93 -11.02
C LEU A 25 -4.34 -13.19 -10.83
N ALA A 26 -4.13 -13.61 -9.58
CA ALA A 26 -3.38 -14.83 -9.26
C ALA A 26 -4.04 -16.08 -9.87
N ALA A 27 -5.36 -16.20 -9.77
CA ALA A 27 -6.13 -17.29 -10.38
C ALA A 27 -6.00 -17.37 -11.92
N ARG A 28 -5.63 -16.25 -12.56
CA ARG A 28 -5.39 -16.16 -14.01
C ARG A 28 -3.90 -16.29 -14.38
N GLY A 29 -3.03 -16.62 -13.43
CA GLY A 29 -1.60 -16.81 -13.65
C GLY A 29 -0.81 -15.49 -13.75
N HIS A 30 -1.33 -14.40 -13.17
CA HIS A 30 -0.62 -13.13 -13.02
C HIS A 30 -0.09 -12.94 -11.60
N THR A 31 0.82 -12.00 -11.41
CA THR A 31 1.27 -11.60 -10.06
C THR A 31 0.77 -10.19 -9.75
N ALA A 32 0.48 -9.93 -8.46
CA ALA A 32 0.06 -8.63 -7.99
C ALA A 32 0.83 -8.25 -6.73
N THR A 33 1.28 -6.99 -6.67
CA THR A 33 1.87 -6.39 -5.46
C THR A 33 0.96 -5.28 -4.96
N LEU A 34 0.53 -5.35 -3.71
CA LEU A 34 -0.38 -4.40 -3.09
C LEU A 34 0.42 -3.38 -2.28
N LEU A 35 0.36 -2.11 -2.69
CA LEU A 35 0.91 -1.00 -1.92
C LEU A 35 -0.12 -0.56 -0.88
N ILE A 36 0.25 -0.64 0.40
CA ILE A 36 -0.64 -0.37 1.54
C ILE A 36 -0.10 0.77 2.40
N SER A 37 -0.96 1.36 3.24
CA SER A 37 -0.48 2.35 4.22
C SER A 37 0.14 1.66 5.44
N GLN A 38 1.00 2.37 6.17
CA GLN A 38 1.57 1.89 7.44
C GLN A 38 0.59 1.98 8.63
N LYS A 39 -0.72 2.15 8.38
CA LYS A 39 -1.71 2.24 9.46
C LYS A 39 -1.97 0.85 10.04
N LYS A 40 -2.17 0.80 11.37
CA LYS A 40 -2.40 -0.46 12.12
C LYS A 40 -3.53 -1.32 11.56
N VAL A 41 -4.59 -0.69 11.03
CA VAL A 41 -5.74 -1.39 10.43
C VAL A 41 -5.34 -2.19 9.18
N ASP A 42 -4.48 -1.62 8.33
CA ASP A 42 -4.01 -2.28 7.11
C ASP A 42 -3.05 -3.44 7.48
N ALA A 43 -2.14 -3.21 8.42
CA ALA A 43 -1.19 -4.23 8.90
C ALA A 43 -1.89 -5.49 9.45
N ARG A 44 -2.91 -5.32 10.30
CA ARG A 44 -3.69 -6.44 10.84
C ARG A 44 -4.47 -7.20 9.77
N LEU A 45 -4.94 -6.51 8.72
CA LEU A 45 -5.68 -7.17 7.65
C LEU A 45 -4.75 -8.03 6.79
N VAL A 46 -3.53 -7.55 6.52
CA VAL A 46 -2.49 -8.24 5.74
C VAL A 46 -2.07 -9.57 6.36
N GLU A 47 -2.01 -9.66 7.69
CA GLU A 47 -1.68 -10.90 8.41
C GLU A 47 -2.61 -12.08 8.04
N LYS A 48 -3.82 -11.81 7.54
CA LYS A 48 -4.78 -12.83 7.12
C LYS A 48 -4.54 -13.38 5.71
N TYR A 49 -3.67 -12.76 4.92
CA TYR A 49 -3.44 -13.09 3.50
C TYR A 49 -1.95 -13.31 3.21
N PRO A 50 -1.29 -14.29 3.86
CA PRO A 50 0.16 -14.50 3.72
C PRO A 50 0.61 -14.90 2.31
N HIS A 51 -0.31 -15.37 1.46
CA HIS A 51 -0.07 -15.72 0.06
C HIS A 51 0.00 -14.51 -0.88
N LEU A 52 -0.39 -13.31 -0.43
CA LEU A 52 -0.34 -12.08 -1.22
C LEU A 52 0.88 -11.24 -0.86
N ARG A 53 1.38 -10.48 -1.84
CA ARG A 53 2.55 -9.61 -1.65
C ARG A 53 2.12 -8.19 -1.32
N PHE A 54 2.47 -7.74 -0.12
CA PHE A 54 2.17 -6.38 0.35
C PHE A 54 3.45 -5.57 0.57
N VAL A 55 3.40 -4.29 0.20
CA VAL A 55 4.49 -3.33 0.43
C VAL A 55 3.94 -2.12 1.18
N PRO A 56 4.30 -1.92 2.45
CA PRO A 56 3.87 -0.76 3.22
C PRO A 56 4.60 0.51 2.77
N ILE A 57 3.88 1.49 2.25
CA ILE A 57 4.43 2.76 1.81
C ILE A 57 4.17 3.84 2.89
N PRO A 58 5.21 4.54 3.37
CA PRO A 58 5.02 5.67 4.28
C PRO A 58 4.29 6.82 3.58
N GLY A 59 3.26 7.36 4.24
CA GLY A 59 2.49 8.48 3.72
C GLY A 59 2.11 9.44 4.85
N ALA A 60 2.21 10.74 4.58
CA ALA A 60 1.71 11.81 5.42
C ALA A 60 0.81 12.72 4.58
N PRO A 61 -0.27 13.28 5.16
CA PRO A 61 -1.11 14.24 4.45
C PRO A 61 -0.32 15.52 4.17
N PHE A 62 -0.69 16.22 3.10
CA PHE A 62 -0.24 17.58 2.89
C PHE A 62 -0.82 18.48 3.99
N ALA A 63 0.03 19.27 4.63
CA ALA A 63 -0.34 20.15 5.73
C ALA A 63 0.28 21.53 5.51
N GLY A 64 -0.47 22.58 5.84
CA GLY A 64 -0.10 23.97 5.56
C GLY A 64 0.83 24.60 6.59
N ASP A 65 0.97 23.99 7.77
CA ASP A 65 1.94 24.44 8.78
C ASP A 65 3.36 23.94 8.43
N PRO A 66 4.43 24.67 8.84
CA PRO A 66 5.80 24.31 8.48
C PRO A 66 6.22 22.91 8.91
N ALA A 67 5.78 22.45 10.09
CA ALA A 67 6.13 21.12 10.60
C ALA A 67 5.40 20.00 9.82
N GLY A 68 4.12 20.21 9.52
CA GLY A 68 3.32 19.35 8.68
C GLY A 68 3.87 19.21 7.26
N PHE A 69 4.33 20.32 6.66
CA PHE A 69 4.95 20.31 5.34
C PHE A 69 6.29 19.54 5.34
N VAL A 70 7.16 19.77 6.32
CA VAL A 70 8.41 19.00 6.45
C VAL A 70 8.12 17.51 6.60
N ARG A 71 7.13 17.14 7.42
CA ARG A 71 6.72 15.74 7.57
C ARG A 71 6.18 15.15 6.27
N PHE A 72 5.40 15.92 5.51
CA PHE A 72 4.93 15.52 4.18
C PHE A 72 6.12 15.23 3.26
N VAL A 73 7.03 16.19 3.09
CA VAL A 73 8.20 16.05 2.22
C VAL A 73 9.03 14.83 2.61
N VAL A 74 9.40 14.70 3.89
CA VAL A 74 10.19 13.55 4.39
C VAL A 74 9.47 12.22 4.16
N SER A 75 8.15 12.17 4.34
CA SER A 75 7.37 10.97 4.08
C SER A 75 7.38 10.60 2.60
N GLN A 76 7.26 11.58 1.69
CA GLN A 76 7.30 11.34 0.24
C GLN A 76 8.68 10.85 -0.20
N THR A 77 9.77 11.44 0.32
CA THR A 77 11.13 10.98 0.00
C THR A 77 11.35 9.55 0.48
N LYS A 78 10.94 9.23 1.72
CA LYS A 78 11.02 7.85 2.23
C LYS A 78 10.19 6.87 1.40
N GLY A 79 8.99 7.27 0.96
CA GLY A 79 8.14 6.43 0.11
C GLY A 79 8.76 6.12 -1.24
N PHE A 80 9.43 7.11 -1.84
CA PHE A 80 10.18 6.94 -3.08
C PHE A 80 11.33 5.92 -2.91
N PHE A 81 12.13 6.04 -1.85
CA PHE A 81 13.24 5.11 -1.59
C PHE A 81 12.79 3.68 -1.25
N VAL A 82 11.63 3.50 -0.59
CA VAL A 82 11.05 2.17 -0.34
C VAL A 82 10.57 1.51 -1.65
N SER A 83 10.32 2.31 -2.69
CA SER A 83 9.82 1.85 -3.98
C SER A 83 10.93 1.55 -5.00
N LEU A 84 12.19 1.86 -4.68
CA LEU A 84 13.40 1.50 -5.44
C LEU A 84 13.87 0.09 -5.09
#